data_AF-A0A835FZ77-F1
#
_entry.id   AF-A0A835FZ77-F1
#
_cell.length_a   1.000
_cell.length_b   1.000
_cell.length_c   1.000
_cell.angle_alpha   90.00
_cell.angle_beta   90.00
_cell.angle_gamma   90.00
#
_symmetry.space_group_name_H-M   'P 1'
#
loop_
_entity.id
_entity.type
_entity.pdbx_description
1 polymer ?
#
loop_
_entity_poly.entity_id
_entity_poly.type
_entity_poly.pdbx_seq_one_letter_code
_entity_poly.pdbx_strand_id
1 'polypeptide(L)'
;MLCLEVWYMAALVVLAGHLDDGPEIAVGSVSICMNLNGWEAMVFIGLNAAISVRVSNELGSGRPRAAKHAVAVVVAQSLALGVVAMALVLAYRNSFAAVFTGDGEMQAAVGNTCWRRPW
;
A
#
# COMPACT_ATOMS: atom_id res chain seq x y z
N MET A 1 7.58 12.39 -4.71
CA MET A 1 6.99 12.93 -5.95
C MET A 1 6.00 11.90 -6.45
N LEU A 2 4.70 12.13 -6.23
CA LEU A 2 3.62 11.17 -6.53
C LEU A 2 3.68 10.66 -7.98
N CYS A 3 4.09 11.51 -8.91
CA CYS A 3 4.29 11.15 -10.31
C CYS A 3 5.37 10.07 -10.50
N LEU A 4 6.54 10.22 -9.85
CA LEU A 4 7.65 9.27 -9.99
C LEU A 4 7.30 7.89 -9.44
N GLU A 5 6.47 7.84 -8.40
CA GLU A 5 5.96 6.60 -7.78
C GLU A 5 5.02 5.86 -8.73
N VAL A 6 4.08 6.57 -9.36
CA VAL A 6 3.19 5.98 -10.38
C VAL A 6 3.96 5.50 -11.60
N TRP A 7 4.93 6.28 -12.08
CA TRP A 7 5.78 5.89 -13.22
C TRP A 7 6.67 4.69 -12.90
N TYR A 8 7.25 4.63 -11.71
CA TYR A 8 8.05 3.50 -11.25
C TYR A 8 7.24 2.21 -11.24
N MET A 9 6.03 2.27 -10.68
CA MET A 9 5.08 1.17 -10.66
C MET A 9 4.74 0.71 -12.09
N ALA A 10 4.37 1.62 -12.99
CA ALA A 10 4.07 1.27 -14.39
C ALA A 10 5.26 0.60 -15.10
N ALA A 11 6.48 1.06 -14.84
CA ALA A 11 7.69 0.45 -15.38
C ALA A 11 7.90 -0.99 -14.88
N LEU A 12 7.61 -1.27 -13.61
CA LEU A 12 7.69 -2.64 -13.07
C LEU A 12 6.71 -3.61 -13.74
N VAL A 13 5.51 -3.16 -14.09
CA VAL A 13 4.53 -3.99 -14.82
C VAL A 13 5.03 -4.31 -16.23
N VAL A 14 5.56 -3.31 -16.93
CA VAL A 14 6.13 -3.50 -18.29
C VAL A 14 7.31 -4.48 -18.24
N LEU A 15 8.17 -4.37 -17.22
CA LEU A 15 9.29 -5.28 -17.04
C LEU A 15 8.83 -6.71 -16.69
N ALA A 16 7.80 -6.85 -15.84
CA ALA A 16 7.22 -8.14 -15.49
C ALA A 16 6.59 -8.85 -16.70
N GLY A 17 6.06 -8.10 -17.66
CA GLY A 17 5.54 -8.64 -18.92
C GLY A 17 6.61 -9.12 -19.90
N HIS A 18 7.89 -8.83 -19.63
CA HIS A 18 9.02 -9.26 -20.45
C HIS A 18 9.78 -10.45 -19.85
N LEU A 19 9.26 -11.09 -18.80
CA LEU A 19 9.82 -12.33 -18.26
C LEU A 19 9.45 -13.51 -19.17
N ASP A 20 10.46 -14.28 -19.55
CA ASP A 20 10.32 -15.48 -20.41
C ASP A 20 9.52 -16.60 -19.72
N ASP A 21 9.54 -16.64 -18.37
CA ASP A 21 8.84 -17.63 -17.56
C ASP A 21 7.43 -17.15 -17.17
N GLY A 22 6.45 -17.29 -18.08
CA GLY A 22 5.02 -17.10 -17.78
C GLY A 22 4.59 -15.65 -17.49
N PRO A 23 4.67 -14.74 -18.49
CA PRO A 23 4.42 -13.30 -18.30
C PRO A 23 3.00 -12.97 -17.84
N GLU A 24 2.00 -13.79 -18.18
CA GLU A 24 0.61 -13.61 -17.74
C GLU A 24 0.47 -13.74 -16.21
N ILE A 25 1.14 -14.75 -15.62
CA ILE A 25 1.12 -15.00 -14.18
C ILE A 25 1.93 -13.92 -13.44
N ALA A 26 3.07 -13.50 -13.98
CA ALA A 26 3.90 -12.45 -13.40
C ALA A 26 3.17 -11.09 -13.39
N VAL A 27 2.61 -10.68 -14.53
CA VAL A 27 1.86 -9.42 -14.66
C VAL A 27 0.58 -9.46 -13.83
N GLY A 28 -0.15 -10.58 -13.84
CA GLY A 28 -1.36 -10.75 -13.04
C GLY A 28 -1.07 -10.63 -11.54
N SER A 29 0.01 -11.24 -11.07
CA SER A 29 0.42 -11.19 -9.66
C SER A 29 0.82 -9.77 -9.23
N VAL A 30 1.64 -9.09 -10.04
CA VAL A 30 2.06 -7.70 -9.78
C VAL A 30 0.86 -6.75 -9.80
N SER A 31 -0.09 -6.95 -10.71
CA SER A 31 -1.30 -6.11 -10.83
C SER A 31 -2.21 -6.21 -9.60
N ILE A 32 -2.33 -7.41 -9.01
CA ILE A 32 -3.08 -7.61 -7.76
C ILE A 32 -2.38 -6.89 -6.60
N CYS A 33 -1.06 -7.03 -6.49
CA CYS A 33 -0.25 -6.33 -5.47
C CYS A 33 -0.36 -4.81 -5.58
N MET A 34 -0.41 -4.27 -6.80
CA MET A 34 -0.58 -2.84 -7.03
C MET A 34 -1.94 -2.32 -6.61
N ASN A 35 -3.02 -3.08 -6.82
CA ASN A 35 -4.35 -2.67 -6.38
C ASN A 35 -4.41 -2.55 -4.85
N LEU A 36 -3.81 -3.51 -4.13
CA LEU A 36 -3.65 -3.46 -2.69
C LEU A 36 -2.85 -2.22 -2.24
N ASN A 37 -1.71 -1.96 -2.88
CA ASN A 37 -0.91 -0.78 -2.59
C ASN A 37 -1.68 0.54 -2.88
N GLY A 38 -2.49 0.57 -3.94
CA GLY A 38 -3.34 1.73 -4.26
C GLY A 38 -4.39 2.02 -3.19
N TRP A 39 -5.02 0.98 -2.61
CA TRP A 39 -5.98 1.14 -1.51
C TRP A 39 -5.30 1.67 -0.25
N GLU A 40 -4.13 1.12 0.10
CA GLU A 40 -3.31 1.60 1.21
C GLU A 40 -2.89 3.07 1.01
N ALA A 41 -2.43 3.42 -0.19
CA ALA A 41 -2.03 4.78 -0.55
C ALA A 41 -3.19 5.78 -0.41
N MET A 42 -4.41 5.42 -0.82
CA MET A 42 -5.60 6.28 -0.66
C MET A 42 -5.87 6.61 0.81
N VAL A 43 -5.74 5.63 1.71
CA VAL A 43 -5.90 5.84 3.16
C VAL A 43 -4.85 6.81 3.69
N PHE A 44 -3.58 6.64 3.30
CA PHE A 44 -2.50 7.53 3.73
C PHE A 44 -2.63 8.94 3.17
N ILE A 45 -3.07 9.11 1.92
CA ILE A 45 -3.31 10.43 1.32
C ILE A 45 -4.43 11.15 2.08
N GLY A 46 -5.54 10.46 2.36
CA GLY A 46 -6.65 11.03 3.13
C GLY A 46 -6.24 11.44 4.54
N LEU A 47 -5.45 10.61 5.22
CA LEU A 47 -4.91 10.93 6.54
C LEU A 47 -4.00 12.16 6.48
N ASN A 48 -3.05 12.22 5.54
CA ASN A 48 -2.16 13.37 5.34
C ASN A 48 -2.93 14.67 5.10
N ALA A 49 -3.97 14.65 4.26
CA ALA A 49 -4.84 15.80 4.04
C ALA A 49 -5.56 16.24 5.33
N ALA A 50 -6.14 15.32 6.09
CA ALA A 50 -6.84 15.62 7.34
C ALA A 50 -5.91 16.26 8.39
N ILE A 51 -4.69 15.73 8.53
CA ILE A 51 -3.67 16.26 9.45
C ILE A 51 -3.28 17.67 9.05
N SER A 52 -3.01 17.88 7.75
CA SER A 52 -2.59 19.17 7.22
C SER A 52 -3.61 20.26 7.55
N VAL A 53 -4.90 20.00 7.33
CA VAL A 53 -5.99 20.93 7.68
C VAL A 53 -6.03 21.19 9.20
N ARG A 54 -5.94 20.14 10.02
CA ARG A 54 -6.06 20.27 11.49
C ARG A 54 -4.88 21.03 12.08
N VAL A 55 -3.66 20.71 11.67
CA VAL A 55 -2.43 21.37 12.13
C VAL A 55 -2.39 22.81 11.63
N SER A 56 -2.79 23.07 10.37
CA SER A 56 -2.86 24.43 9.82
C SER A 56 -3.85 25.31 10.59
N ASN A 57 -5.01 24.77 10.96
CA ASN A 57 -6.01 25.51 11.74
C ASN A 57 -5.54 25.82 13.17
N GLU A 58 -4.91 24.85 13.86
CA GLU A 58 -4.38 25.06 15.21
C GLU A 58 -3.21 26.06 15.23
N LEU A 59 -2.30 25.99 14.25
CA LEU A 59 -1.23 26.97 14.06
C LEU A 59 -1.78 28.36 13.74
N GLY A 60 -2.76 28.45 12.84
CA GLY A 60 -3.43 29.71 12.48
C GLY A 60 -4.15 30.38 13.65
N SER A 61 -4.62 29.59 14.62
CA SER A 61 -5.25 30.10 15.85
C SER A 61 -4.26 30.50 16.95
N GLY A 62 -2.95 30.44 16.70
CA GLY A 62 -1.91 30.79 17.67
C GLY A 62 -1.74 29.77 18.80
N ARG A 63 -2.14 28.50 18.60
CA ARG A 63 -2.11 27.42 19.62
C ARG A 63 -1.05 26.35 19.30
N PRO A 64 0.25 26.64 19.45
CA PRO A 64 1.32 25.71 19.08
C PRO A 64 1.35 24.42 19.91
N ARG A 65 0.88 24.46 21.17
CA ARG A 65 0.78 23.25 22.01
C ARG A 65 -0.28 22.27 21.49
N ALA A 66 -1.43 22.80 21.04
CA ALA A 66 -2.49 21.99 20.47
C ALA A 66 -2.07 21.38 19.12
N ALA A 67 -1.34 22.13 18.28
CA ALA A 67 -0.76 21.64 17.05
C ALA A 67 0.22 20.47 17.30
N LYS A 68 1.09 20.56 18.32
CA LYS A 68 2.01 19.47 18.69
C LYS A 68 1.28 18.21 19.16
N HIS A 69 0.21 18.36 19.94
CA HIS A 69 -0.64 17.24 20.34
C HIS A 69 -1.37 16.61 19.14
N ALA A 70 -1.87 17.41 18.20
CA ALA A 70 -2.51 16.90 17.00
C ALA A 70 -1.55 16.02 16.18
N VAL A 71 -0.30 16.45 15.99
CA VAL A 71 0.73 15.65 15.31
C VAL A 71 1.02 14.35 16.08
N ALA A 72 1.16 14.40 17.41
CA ALA A 72 1.46 13.21 18.20
C ALA A 72 0.35 12.14 18.12
N VAL A 73 -0.92 12.55 18.23
CA VAL A 73 -2.08 11.64 18.11
C VAL A 73 -2.11 10.99 16.74
N VAL A 74 -1.88 11.79 15.72
CA VAL A 74 -1.86 11.36 14.33
C VAL A 74 -0.75 10.33 14.08
N VAL A 75 0.46 10.56 14.57
CA VAL A 75 1.57 9.62 14.40
C VAL A 75 1.24 8.28 15.05
N ALA A 76 0.65 8.31 16.26
CA ALA A 76 0.18 7.09 16.93
C ALA A 76 -0.92 6.37 16.13
N GLN A 77 -1.86 7.13 15.56
CA GLN A 77 -2.96 6.59 14.77
C GLN A 77 -2.47 6.00 13.43
N SER A 78 -1.52 6.64 12.76
CA SER A 78 -0.84 6.11 11.57
C SER A 78 -0.11 4.81 11.88
N LEU A 79 0.60 4.74 13.00
CA LEU A 79 1.30 3.53 13.44
C LEU A 79 0.31 2.39 13.71
N ALA A 80 -0.79 2.67 14.43
CA ALA A 80 -1.83 1.69 14.68
C ALA A 80 -2.48 1.18 13.39
N LEU A 81 -2.81 2.08 12.46
CA LEU A 81 -3.36 1.72 11.15
C LEU A 81 -2.38 0.87 10.34
N GLY A 82 -1.08 1.19 10.35
CA GLY A 82 -0.04 0.39 9.68
C GLY A 82 0.08 -1.02 10.26
N VAL A 83 0.04 -1.15 11.60
CA VAL A 83 0.07 -2.48 12.26
C VAL A 83 -1.17 -3.30 11.91
N VAL A 84 -2.36 -2.68 11.91
CA VAL A 84 -3.60 -3.34 11.53
C VAL A 84 -3.59 -3.76 10.07
N ALA A 85 -3.15 -2.87 9.16
CA ALA A 85 -3.03 -3.18 7.74
C ALA A 85 -2.06 -4.33 7.49
N MET A 86 -0.89 -4.32 8.14
CA MET A 86 0.08 -5.41 8.08
C MET A 86 -0.54 -6.73 8.55
N ALA A 87 -1.22 -6.73 9.70
CA ALA A 87 -1.90 -7.92 10.22
C ALA A 87 -2.99 -8.45 9.27
N LEU A 88 -3.77 -7.56 8.66
CA LEU A 88 -4.80 -7.92 7.69
C LEU A 88 -4.20 -8.53 6.41
N VAL A 89 -3.15 -7.92 5.85
CA VAL A 89 -2.47 -8.46 4.66
C VAL A 89 -1.88 -9.84 4.94
N LEU A 90 -1.26 -10.03 6.12
CA LEU A 90 -0.75 -11.33 6.56
C LEU A 90 -1.86 -12.37 6.76
N ALA A 91 -2.99 -11.98 7.34
CA ALA A 91 -4.11 -12.88 7.60
C ALA A 91 -4.82 -13.32 6.31
N TYR A 92 -5.01 -12.39 5.36
CA TYR A 92 -5.70 -12.65 4.10
C TYR A 92 -4.79 -13.08 2.95
N ARG A 93 -3.49 -13.31 3.22
CA ARG A 93 -2.45 -13.77 2.27
C ARG A 93 -2.91 -14.76 1.21
N ASN A 94 -3.64 -15.81 1.61
CA ASN A 94 -4.06 -16.87 0.68
C ASN A 94 -5.48 -16.71 0.15
N SER A 95 -6.31 -15.88 0.78
CA SER A 95 -7.73 -15.75 0.43
C SER A 95 -8.01 -14.50 -0.41
N PHE A 96 -7.14 -13.48 -0.35
CA PHE A 96 -7.33 -12.25 -1.11
C PHE A 96 -7.09 -12.46 -2.60
N ALA A 97 -6.09 -13.27 -2.98
CA ALA A 97 -5.84 -13.62 -4.38
C ALA A 97 -7.01 -14.40 -5.00
N ALA A 98 -7.74 -15.19 -4.20
CA ALA A 98 -8.92 -15.93 -4.65
C ALA A 98 -10.12 -15.04 -5.02
N VAL A 99 -10.14 -13.77 -4.58
CA VAL A 99 -11.16 -12.79 -4.96
C VAL A 99 -10.91 -12.24 -6.37
N PHE A 100 -9.63 -12.18 -6.79
CA PHE A 100 -9.24 -11.63 -8.10
C PHE A 100 -9.06 -12.71 -9.18
N THR A 101 -8.76 -13.95 -8.80
CA THR A 101 -8.58 -15.05 -9.76
C THR A 101 -8.96 -16.41 -9.19
N GLY A 102 -9.56 -17.25 -10.03
CA GLY A 102 -9.82 -18.67 -9.75
C GLY A 102 -8.65 -19.60 -10.08
N ASP A 103 -7.55 -19.07 -10.64
CA ASP A 103 -6.39 -19.87 -11.04
C ASP A 103 -5.44 -20.11 -9.87
N GLY A 104 -5.24 -21.39 -9.52
CA GLY A 104 -4.42 -21.82 -8.40
C GLY A 104 -2.94 -21.50 -8.57
N GLU A 105 -2.41 -21.50 -9.81
CA GLU A 105 -1.02 -21.13 -10.06
C GLU A 105 -0.79 -19.64 -9.82
N MET A 106 -1.74 -18.78 -10.21
CA MET A 106 -1.63 -17.34 -10.01
C MET A 106 -1.80 -16.96 -8.53
N GLN A 107 -2.64 -17.67 -7.78
CA GLN A 107 -2.73 -17.50 -6.32
C GLN A 107 -1.41 -17.90 -5.62
N ALA A 108 -0.78 -19.00 -6.03
CA ALA A 108 0.50 -19.44 -5.50
C ALA A 108 1.64 -18.48 -5.89
N ALA A 109 1.60 -17.94 -7.11
CA ALA A 109 2.54 -16.92 -7.58
C ALA A 109 2.42 -15.63 -6.75
N VAL A 110 1.22 -15.08 -6.53
CA VAL A 110 1.02 -13.90 -5.65
C VAL A 110 1.59 -14.15 -4.25
N GLY A 111 1.35 -15.35 -3.69
CA GLY A 111 1.92 -15.77 -2.41
C GLY A 111 3.45 -15.84 -2.40
N ASN A 112 4.06 -16.27 -3.51
CA ASN A 112 5.51 -16.41 -3.66
C ASN A 112 6.23 -15.10 -4.04
N THR A 113 5.67 -14.28 -4.93
CA THR A 113 6.27 -13.00 -5.36
C THR A 113 6.34 -12.00 -4.19
N CYS A 114 5.39 -12.07 -3.25
CA CYS A 114 5.36 -11.21 -2.08
C CYS A 114 6.25 -11.72 -0.91
N TRP A 115 6.62 -13.01 -0.89
CA TRP A 115 7.25 -13.65 0.30
C TRP A 115 8.49 -14.51 0.05
N ARG A 116 9.00 -14.64 -1.18
CA ARG A 116 10.23 -15.40 -1.40
C ARG A 116 11.41 -14.70 -0.73
N ARG A 117 11.92 -15.33 0.33
CA ARG A 117 13.18 -14.98 0.98
C ARG A 117 14.28 -14.91 -0.09
N PRO A 118 15.18 -13.92 -0.05
CA PRO A 118 16.21 -13.75 -1.06
C PRO A 118 17.38 -14.70 -0.81
N TRP A 119 17.15 -16.02 -0.82
CA TRP A 119 18.18 -17.06 -0.91
C TRP A 119 17.58 -18.30 -1.58
#